data_AF-A0A4Q3C299-F1
#
_entry.id   AF-A0A4Q3C299-F1
#
_cell.length_a   1.000
_cell.length_b   1.000
_cell.length_c   1.000
_cell.angle_alpha   90.00
_cell.angle_beta   90.00
_cell.angle_gamma   90.00
#
_symmetry.space_group_name_H-M   'P 1'
#
loop_
_entity.id
_entity.type
_entity.pdbx_description
1 polymer ?
#
loop_
_entity_poly.entity_id
_entity_poly.type
_entity_poly.pdbx_seq_one_letter_code
_entity_poly.pdbx_strand_id
1 'polypeptide(L)'
;MVATTAAVVLLTSCTQKAVQSTATPTPPAATVASRPTPPAGAYDNLKLPPADGKGGYRTINSDISDVEAMWHLRSALNVAALSCDRSGKLGIAAGYNKLLGSQRASLASAYRAEGKRFGAAAKADAHITQVY
;
A
#
# COMPACT_ATOMS: atom_id res chain seq x y z
N MET A 1 -50.42 -38.18 48.87
CA MET A 1 -50.95 -39.55 48.70
C MET A 1 -51.05 -39.80 47.20
N VAL A 2 -50.57 -40.95 46.73
CA VAL A 2 -50.70 -41.50 45.34
C VAL A 2 -49.80 -40.83 44.29
N ALA A 3 -49.15 -41.52 43.34
CA ALA A 3 -48.55 -42.85 43.22
C ALA A 3 -47.76 -42.81 41.89
N THR A 4 -46.65 -43.55 41.84
CA THR A 4 -45.76 -43.84 40.71
C THR A 4 -46.45 -44.26 39.39
N THR A 5 -45.82 -43.96 38.25
CA THR A 5 -45.56 -44.89 37.10
C THR A 5 -44.77 -44.12 36.02
N ALA A 6 -43.46 -44.32 35.89
CA ALA A 6 -42.79 -45.31 35.04
C ALA A 6 -43.11 -45.16 33.54
N ALA A 7 -42.33 -44.31 32.86
CA ALA A 7 -42.32 -44.20 31.41
C ALA A 7 -41.44 -45.30 30.80
N VAL A 8 -42.04 -46.18 29.99
CA VAL A 8 -41.33 -47.10 29.09
C VAL A 8 -41.65 -46.64 27.66
N VAL A 9 -40.67 -46.02 27.00
CA VAL A 9 -40.75 -45.68 25.58
C VAL A 9 -40.03 -46.79 24.80
N LEU A 10 -40.80 -47.50 23.98
CA LEU A 10 -40.36 -48.58 23.12
C LEU A 10 -39.36 -48.06 22.08
N LEU A 11 -38.15 -48.63 22.04
CA LEU A 11 -37.23 -48.45 20.93
C LEU A 11 -37.81 -49.17 19.70
N THR A 12 -38.28 -48.41 18.71
CA THR A 12 -38.54 -48.95 17.37
C THR A 12 -37.30 -48.74 16.52
N SER A 13 -36.80 -49.84 15.98
CA SER A 13 -35.52 -49.97 15.29
C SER A 13 -35.52 -49.28 13.93
N CYS A 14 -34.36 -48.73 13.59
CA CYS A 14 -34.02 -48.17 12.29
C CYS A 14 -34.38 -49.12 11.14
N THR A 15 -35.08 -48.60 10.13
CA THR A 15 -34.95 -49.13 8.77
C THR A 15 -35.13 -48.00 7.78
N GLN A 16 -34.09 -47.18 7.58
CA GLN A 16 -34.00 -46.41 6.35
C GLN A 16 -33.56 -47.36 5.23
N LYS A 17 -34.43 -47.57 4.26
CA LYS A 17 -34.07 -48.17 2.98
C LYS A 17 -33.04 -47.25 2.33
N ALA A 18 -31.83 -47.73 2.13
CA ALA A 18 -30.81 -47.00 1.39
C ALA A 18 -31.33 -46.78 -0.04
N VAL A 19 -31.66 -45.53 -0.36
CA VAL A 19 -31.82 -45.11 -1.75
C VAL A 19 -30.42 -45.14 -2.33
N GLN A 20 -30.15 -46.13 -3.19
CA GLN A 20 -28.98 -46.08 -4.05
C GLN A 20 -29.11 -44.82 -4.90
N SER A 21 -28.39 -43.77 -4.51
CA SER A 21 -28.17 -42.60 -5.34
C SER A 21 -27.41 -43.10 -6.58
N THR A 22 -28.10 -43.16 -7.72
CA THR A 22 -27.46 -43.36 -9.00
C THR A 22 -26.43 -42.24 -9.17
N ALA A 23 -25.14 -42.58 -9.11
CA ALA A 23 -24.08 -41.63 -9.35
C ALA A 23 -24.21 -41.13 -10.79
N THR A 24 -24.78 -39.94 -10.96
CA THR A 24 -24.65 -39.19 -12.21
C THR A 24 -23.15 -39.01 -12.45
N PRO A 25 -22.61 -39.32 -13.64
CA PRO A 25 -21.19 -39.09 -13.92
C PRO A 25 -20.90 -37.61 -13.69
N THR A 26 -20.06 -37.32 -12.69
CA THR A 26 -19.57 -35.98 -12.39
C THR A 26 -18.98 -35.41 -13.68
N PRO A 27 -19.47 -34.27 -14.19
CA PRO A 27 -18.82 -33.59 -15.31
C PRO A 27 -17.33 -33.43 -14.97
N PRO A 28 -16.40 -33.73 -15.90
CA PRO A 28 -14.99 -33.54 -15.64
C PRO A 28 -14.79 -32.10 -15.16
N ALA A 29 -14.18 -31.95 -13.98
CA ALA A 29 -13.92 -30.63 -13.41
C ALA A 29 -13.19 -29.81 -14.48
N ALA A 30 -13.84 -28.74 -14.96
CA ALA A 30 -13.18 -27.81 -15.84
C ALA A 30 -11.93 -27.32 -15.10
N THR A 31 -10.76 -27.52 -15.69
CA THR A 31 -9.50 -27.00 -15.16
C THR A 31 -9.56 -25.48 -15.26
N VAL A 32 -10.09 -24.84 -14.22
CA VAL A 32 -10.02 -23.38 -14.09
C VAL A 32 -8.54 -23.06 -13.98
N ALA A 33 -8.01 -22.33 -14.97
CA ALA A 33 -6.62 -21.89 -14.94
C ALA A 33 -6.40 -21.11 -13.63
N SER A 34 -5.34 -21.45 -12.89
CA SER A 34 -4.99 -20.75 -11.66
C SER A 34 -4.82 -19.26 -11.96
N ARG A 35 -5.39 -18.42 -11.09
CA ARG A 35 -5.25 -16.96 -11.21
C ARG A 35 -3.77 -16.61 -11.33
N PRO A 36 -3.36 -15.80 -12.33
CA PRO A 36 -1.98 -15.33 -12.42
C PRO A 36 -1.56 -14.66 -11.11
N THR A 37 -0.47 -15.13 -10.51
CA THR A 37 0.11 -14.48 -9.34
C THR A 37 0.77 -13.16 -9.76
N PRO A 38 0.58 -12.06 -9.01
CA PRO A 38 1.23 -10.81 -9.33
C PRO A 38 2.76 -10.97 -9.42
N PRO A 39 3.42 -10.38 -10.41
CA PRO A 39 4.87 -10.48 -10.53
C PRO A 39 5.56 -9.79 -9.34
N ALA A 40 6.73 -10.31 -8.95
CA ALA A 40 7.65 -9.66 -8.02
C ALA A 40 7.06 -9.22 -6.66
N GLY A 41 6.09 -9.97 -6.11
CA GLY A 41 5.53 -9.67 -4.78
C GLY A 41 4.61 -8.46 -4.76
N ALA A 42 4.08 -8.04 -5.91
CA ALA A 42 3.06 -7.00 -5.96
C ALA A 42 1.81 -7.42 -5.17
N TYR A 43 1.20 -6.46 -4.47
CA TYR A 43 -0.01 -6.70 -3.70
C TYR A 43 -1.18 -7.08 -4.62
N ASP A 44 -2.00 -8.06 -4.21
CA ASP A 44 -3.11 -8.60 -5.01
C ASP A 44 -4.13 -7.54 -5.50
N ASN A 45 -4.18 -6.37 -4.84
CA ASN A 45 -5.07 -5.27 -5.15
C ASN A 45 -4.33 -3.93 -5.28
N LEU A 46 -3.11 -3.95 -5.82
CA LEU A 46 -2.36 -2.72 -6.07
C LEU A 46 -3.14 -1.78 -6.98
N LYS A 47 -3.62 -0.66 -6.42
CA LYS A 47 -4.22 0.42 -7.20
C LYS A 47 -3.10 1.29 -7.77
N LEU A 48 -2.95 1.22 -9.08
CA LEU A 48 -1.96 2.04 -9.78
C LEU A 48 -2.45 3.49 -9.84
N PRO A 49 -1.54 4.48 -9.78
CA PRO A 49 -1.89 5.87 -10.05
C PRO A 49 -2.46 6.03 -11.47
N PRO A 50 -3.06 7.19 -11.80
CA PRO A 50 -3.45 7.48 -13.17
C PRO A 50 -2.25 7.36 -14.14
N ALA A 51 -2.50 6.77 -15.31
CA ALA A 51 -1.50 6.72 -16.38
C ALA A 51 -1.15 8.14 -16.86
N ASP A 52 0.11 8.36 -17.22
CA ASP A 52 0.58 9.67 -17.71
C ASP A 52 0.43 9.86 -19.23
N GLY A 53 -0.06 8.85 -19.95
CA GLY A 53 -0.19 8.84 -21.41
C GLY A 53 1.12 8.61 -22.18
N LYS A 54 2.24 8.37 -21.48
CA LYS A 54 3.59 8.16 -22.02
C LYS A 54 4.16 6.78 -21.68
N GLY A 55 3.30 5.85 -21.26
CA GLY A 55 3.70 4.51 -20.82
C GLY A 55 4.11 4.43 -19.34
N GLY A 56 3.86 5.49 -18.56
CA GLY A 56 4.13 5.55 -17.13
C GLY A 56 2.91 5.92 -16.29
N TYR A 57 3.18 6.23 -15.02
CA TYR A 57 2.18 6.64 -14.04
C TYR A 57 2.51 8.03 -13.50
N ARG A 58 1.49 8.85 -13.28
CA ARG A 58 1.68 10.16 -12.68
C ARG A 58 2.08 10.01 -11.21
N THR A 59 3.16 10.68 -10.84
CA THR A 59 3.70 10.71 -9.47
C THR A 59 3.74 12.14 -8.96
N ILE A 60 4.07 12.31 -7.68
CA ILE A 60 4.36 13.63 -7.10
C ILE A 60 5.54 14.34 -7.81
N ASN A 61 6.39 13.62 -8.53
CA ASN A 61 7.51 14.17 -9.31
C ASN A 61 7.16 14.43 -10.79
N SER A 62 5.89 14.29 -11.19
CA SER A 62 5.47 14.49 -12.59
C SER A 62 5.08 15.94 -12.87
N ASP A 63 5.68 16.53 -13.93
CA ASP A 63 5.43 17.90 -14.41
C ASP A 63 5.60 18.98 -13.33
N ILE A 64 6.60 18.82 -12.46
CA ILE A 64 6.92 19.78 -11.39
C ILE A 64 7.86 20.89 -11.89
N SER A 65 7.80 22.05 -11.25
CA SER A 65 8.73 23.15 -11.52
C SER A 65 10.13 22.87 -10.99
N ASP A 66 11.16 23.57 -11.50
CA ASP A 66 12.53 23.47 -10.97
C ASP A 66 12.62 23.80 -9.46
N VAL A 67 11.77 24.73 -9.01
CA VAL A 67 11.68 25.14 -7.60
C VAL A 67 11.15 23.99 -6.73
N GLU A 68 10.10 23.32 -7.21
CA GLU A 68 9.49 22.16 -6.53
C GLU A 68 10.44 20.96 -6.57
N ALA A 69 11.12 20.72 -7.70
CA ALA A 69 12.13 19.68 -7.84
C ALA A 69 13.31 19.88 -6.87
N MET A 70 13.77 21.13 -6.68
CA MET A 70 14.82 21.43 -5.70
C MET A 70 14.37 21.14 -4.27
N TRP A 71 13.09 21.40 -3.96
CA TRP A 71 12.53 21.03 -2.67
C TRP A 71 12.44 19.51 -2.48
N HIS A 72 11.97 18.77 -3.50
CA HIS A 72 11.90 17.31 -3.45
C HIS A 72 13.29 16.67 -3.28
N LEU A 73 14.31 17.21 -3.96
CA LEU A 73 15.70 16.79 -3.80
C LEU A 73 16.19 16.98 -2.36
N ARG A 74 15.89 18.13 -1.76
CA ARG A 74 16.22 18.40 -0.35
C ARG A 74 15.58 17.36 0.57
N SER A 75 14.28 17.08 0.39
CA SER A 75 13.56 16.08 1.19
C SER A 75 14.14 14.68 1.04
N ALA A 76 14.42 14.24 -0.20
CA ALA A 76 15.02 12.94 -0.48
C ALA A 76 16.39 12.76 0.19
N LEU A 77 17.24 13.79 0.16
CA LEU A 77 18.55 13.75 0.83
C LEU A 77 18.44 13.73 2.36
N ASN A 78 17.40 14.33 2.93
CA ASN A 78 17.12 14.22 4.35
C ASN A 78 16.76 12.78 4.73
N VAL A 79 15.84 12.15 3.99
CA VAL A 79 15.46 10.75 4.19
C VAL A 79 16.65 9.83 4.00
N ALA A 80 17.48 10.05 2.98
CA ALA A 80 18.69 9.26 2.75
C ALA A 80 19.69 9.40 3.92
N ALA A 81 19.88 10.60 4.46
CA ALA A 81 20.74 10.81 5.62
C ALA A 81 20.24 10.04 6.86
N LEU A 82 18.92 9.93 7.05
CA LEU A 82 18.32 9.22 8.19
C LEU A 82 18.27 7.70 8.01
N SER A 83 17.93 7.25 6.81
CA SER A 83 17.62 5.85 6.51
C SER A 83 18.82 5.06 6.02
N CYS A 84 19.74 5.70 5.28
CA CYS A 84 20.87 5.02 4.65
C CYS A 84 22.18 5.18 5.43
N ASP A 85 22.39 6.32 6.11
CA ASP A 85 23.67 6.65 6.74
C ASP A 85 23.66 6.54 8.27
N ARG A 86 22.95 5.55 8.79
CA ARG A 86 22.74 5.37 10.25
C ARG A 86 24.05 5.23 11.04
N SER A 87 25.12 4.71 10.42
CA SER A 87 26.46 4.62 11.04
C SER A 87 27.41 5.75 10.64
N GLY A 88 26.98 6.70 9.80
CA GLY A 88 27.80 7.81 9.28
C GLY A 88 28.90 7.41 8.29
N LYS A 89 28.97 6.13 7.88
CA LYS A 89 30.05 5.60 7.04
C LYS A 89 29.88 5.93 5.56
N LEU A 90 28.65 6.20 5.11
CA LEU A 90 28.37 6.55 3.73
C LEU A 90 28.62 8.04 3.47
N GLY A 91 28.75 8.85 4.52
CA GLY A 91 29.02 10.29 4.41
C GLY A 91 27.87 11.11 3.83
N ILE A 92 26.68 10.52 3.70
CA ILE A 92 25.49 11.16 3.15
C ILE A 92 25.07 12.31 4.07
N ALA A 93 25.07 12.08 5.39
CA ALA A 93 24.69 13.12 6.36
C ALA A 93 25.66 14.32 6.29
N ALA A 94 26.96 14.07 6.16
CA ALA A 94 27.97 15.14 6.03
C ALA A 94 27.80 15.92 4.72
N GLY A 95 27.62 15.22 3.59
CA GLY A 95 27.37 15.85 2.29
C GLY A 95 26.08 16.67 2.27
N TYR A 96 25.00 16.14 2.84
CA TYR A 96 23.72 16.84 2.98
C TYR A 96 23.88 18.12 3.81
N ASN A 97 24.54 18.06 4.97
CA ASN A 97 24.77 19.26 5.79
C ASN A 97 25.61 20.33 5.07
N LYS A 98 26.63 19.92 4.29
CA LYS A 98 27.40 20.85 3.45
C LYS A 98 26.53 21.50 2.36
N LEU A 99 25.65 20.73 1.72
CA LEU A 99 24.68 21.26 0.76
C LEU A 99 23.75 22.29 1.42
N LEU A 100 23.21 21.98 2.61
CA LEU A 100 22.33 22.89 3.34
C LEU A 100 23.02 24.22 3.68
N GLY A 101 24.30 24.17 4.07
CA GLY A 101 25.09 25.36 4.35
C GLY A 101 25.35 26.19 3.09
N SER A 102 25.85 25.55 2.04
CA SER A 102 26.24 26.23 0.78
C SER A 102 25.07 26.76 -0.04
N GLN A 103 23.90 26.10 0.02
CA GLN A 103 22.73 26.46 -0.79
C GLN A 103 21.59 27.07 0.02
N ARG A 104 21.88 27.56 1.23
CA ARG A 104 20.86 28.09 2.16
C ARG A 104 19.96 29.15 1.51
N ALA A 105 20.53 30.08 0.75
CA ALA A 105 19.79 31.16 0.11
C ALA A 105 18.83 30.64 -0.98
N SER A 106 19.32 29.76 -1.85
CA SER A 106 18.55 29.12 -2.93
C SER A 106 17.39 28.29 -2.36
N LEU A 107 17.66 27.46 -1.35
CA LEU A 107 16.65 26.64 -0.68
C LEU A 107 15.59 27.49 0.03
N ALA A 108 15.99 28.58 0.69
CA ALA A 108 15.06 29.51 1.32
C ALA A 108 14.20 30.26 0.28
N SER A 109 14.76 30.58 -0.88
CA SER A 109 14.02 31.18 -1.99
C SER A 109 12.96 30.24 -2.55
N ALA A 110 13.33 28.98 -2.80
CA ALA A 110 12.38 27.97 -3.27
C ALA A 110 11.23 27.74 -2.29
N TYR A 111 11.53 27.60 -1.00
CA TYR A 111 10.48 27.44 0.01
C TYR A 111 9.50 28.62 0.05
N ARG A 112 10.00 29.85 -0.08
CA ARG A 112 9.15 31.04 -0.18
C ARG A 112 8.32 31.06 -1.46
N ALA A 113 8.89 30.66 -2.60
CA ALA A 113 8.17 30.59 -3.87
C ALA A 113 7.03 29.56 -3.81
N GLU A 114 7.27 28.40 -3.20
CA GLU A 114 6.24 27.37 -3.02
C GLU A 114 5.15 27.83 -2.03
N GLY A 115 5.55 28.48 -0.93
CA GLY A 115 4.60 29.10 -0.01
C GLY A 115 3.68 30.13 -0.68
N LYS A 116 4.22 30.92 -1.63
CA LYS A 116 3.43 31.86 -2.43
C LYS A 116 2.47 31.14 -3.39
N ARG A 117 2.91 30.05 -4.03
CA ARG A 117 2.07 29.26 -4.95
C ARG A 117 0.84 28.68 -4.24
N PHE A 118 0.98 28.21 -3.02
CA PHE A 118 -0.13 27.62 -2.26
C PHE A 118 -0.98 28.63 -1.47
N GLY A 119 -0.48 29.85 -1.27
CA GLY A 119 -1.20 30.97 -0.64
C GLY A 119 -1.51 30.82 0.85
N ALA A 120 -1.38 29.62 1.42
CA ALA A 120 -1.54 29.33 2.84
C ALA A 120 -0.50 28.31 3.30
N ALA A 121 0.14 28.56 4.44
CA ALA A 121 1.18 27.68 4.99
C ALA A 121 0.69 26.24 5.17
N ALA A 122 -0.55 26.03 5.64
CA ALA A 122 -1.13 24.70 5.81
C ALA A 122 -1.27 23.92 4.49
N LYS A 123 -1.56 24.60 3.37
CA LYS A 123 -1.66 23.94 2.04
C LYS A 123 -0.28 23.59 1.50
N ALA A 124 0.68 24.50 1.69
CA ALA A 124 2.07 24.23 1.32
C ALA A 124 2.62 23.05 2.13
N ASP A 125 2.36 22.99 3.44
CA ASP A 125 2.79 21.91 4.31
C ASP A 125 2.13 20.57 3.95
N ALA A 126 0.82 20.56 3.70
CA ALA A 126 0.10 19.36 3.25
C ALA A 126 0.62 18.81 1.91
N HIS A 127 1.09 19.68 1.01
CA HIS A 127 1.71 19.26 -0.25
C HIS A 127 3.13 18.74 -0.04
N ILE A 128 3.95 19.51 0.67
CA ILE A 128 5.35 19.20 0.99
C ILE A 128 5.49 17.90 1.77
N THR A 129 4.50 17.54 2.59
CA THR A 129 4.57 16.29 3.37
C THR A 129 4.36 15.02 2.53
N GLN A 130 3.86 15.14 1.30
CA GLN A 130 3.68 13.98 0.40
C GLN A 130 4.99 13.41 -0.14
N VAL A 131 6.14 14.05 0.10
CA VAL A 131 7.47 13.59 -0.34
C VAL A 131 8.33 12.99 0.75
N TYR A 132 7.83 12.91 2.00
CA TYR A 132 8.48 12.17 3.10
C TYR A 132 7.91 10.77 3.23
#